data_AF-A0A2G6G6P7-F1
#
_entry.id   AF-A0A2G6G6P7-F1
#
_cell.length_a   1.000
_cell.length_b   1.000
_cell.length_c   1.000
_cell.angle_alpha   90.00
_cell.angle_beta   90.00
_cell.angle_gamma   90.00
#
_symmetry.space_group_name_H-M   'P 1'
#
loop_
_entity.id
_entity.type
_entity.pdbx_description
1 polymer ?
#
loop_
_entity_poly.entity_id
_entity_poly.type
_entity_poly.pdbx_seq_one_letter_code
_entity_poly.pdbx_strand_id
1 'polypeptide(L)'
;MKNNYISIEEFTNMYNIKASTVKRRKDDIPGLKYENGEFYILEGTRYPSRDNYKLENAADRRYVLLKAISEYRYIDHVKLKLYKQQFDDMLKELLSAGLIKENKLYNKYGANGYDCTIAGEKVLDLKKDVAIKKIVELVAVGVGKAIGSALSEK
;
A
#
# COMPACT_ATOMS: atom_id res chain seq x y z
N MET A 1 -27.33 1.13 8.48
CA MET A 1 -26.10 1.38 7.68
C MET A 1 -24.93 1.26 8.63
N LYS A 2 -23.95 0.36 8.38
CA LYS A 2 -22.72 0.35 9.19
C LYS A 2 -22.02 1.69 8.97
N ASN A 3 -21.63 2.36 10.05
CA ASN A 3 -20.78 3.54 9.93
C ASN A 3 -19.43 3.06 9.37
N ASN A 4 -19.00 3.60 8.24
CA ASN A 4 -17.73 3.23 7.59
C ASN A 4 -16.52 3.85 8.30
N TYR A 5 -16.67 4.11 9.60
CA TYR A 5 -15.73 4.82 10.44
C TYR A 5 -15.38 3.96 11.66
N ILE A 6 -14.13 4.06 12.07
CA ILE A 6 -13.60 3.43 13.30
C ILE A 6 -13.32 4.51 14.35
N SER A 7 -13.29 4.10 15.61
CA SER A 7 -12.94 5.04 16.69
C SER A 7 -11.45 5.37 16.70
N ILE A 8 -11.09 6.51 17.31
CA ILE A 8 -9.69 6.83 17.54
C ILE A 8 -9.00 5.77 18.41
N GLU A 9 -9.70 5.19 19.39
CA GLU A 9 -9.18 4.15 20.28
C GLU A 9 -8.80 2.90 19.47
N GLU A 10 -9.70 2.42 18.61
CA GLU A 10 -9.46 1.30 17.71
C GLU A 10 -8.25 1.56 16.80
N PHE A 11 -8.20 2.74 16.17
CA PHE A 11 -7.07 3.14 15.34
C PHE A 11 -5.74 3.20 16.11
N THR A 12 -5.74 3.77 17.31
CA THR A 12 -4.53 3.87 18.14
C THR A 12 -4.04 2.51 18.60
N ASN A 13 -4.95 1.58 18.90
CA ASN A 13 -4.62 0.22 19.32
C ASN A 13 -4.03 -0.59 18.16
N MET A 14 -4.61 -0.51 16.96
CA MET A 14 -4.10 -1.21 15.78
C MET A 14 -2.63 -0.86 15.45
N TYR A 15 -2.25 0.41 15.65
CA TYR A 15 -0.91 0.88 15.29
C TYR A 15 0.02 1.13 16.48
N ASN A 16 -0.44 0.88 17.71
CA ASN A 16 0.25 1.17 18.96
C ASN A 16 0.82 2.61 19.02
N ILE A 17 -0.06 3.59 18.83
CA ILE A 17 0.29 5.03 18.81
C ILE A 17 -0.65 5.84 19.69
N LYS A 18 -0.19 6.99 20.20
CA LYS A 18 -1.05 7.88 21.00
C LYS A 18 -1.98 8.71 20.12
N ALA A 19 -3.20 8.99 20.58
CA ALA A 19 -4.15 9.88 19.90
C ALA A 19 -3.56 11.29 19.64
N SER A 20 -2.72 11.80 20.54
CA SER A 20 -2.01 13.08 20.35
C SER A 20 -1.06 13.06 19.15
N THR A 21 -0.46 11.90 18.85
CA THR A 21 0.39 11.70 17.67
C THR A 21 -0.44 11.67 16.40
N VAL A 22 -1.60 11.02 16.44
CA VAL A 22 -2.57 11.00 15.34
C VAL A 22 -3.04 12.44 15.04
N LYS A 23 -3.42 13.20 16.06
CA LYS A 23 -3.81 14.62 15.92
C LYS A 23 -2.73 15.47 15.25
N ARG A 24 -1.48 15.34 15.72
CA ARG A 24 -0.33 16.10 15.16
C ARG A 24 -0.07 15.76 13.70
N ARG A 25 -0.36 14.53 13.26
CA ARG A 25 -0.06 14.03 11.91
C ARG A 25 -1.30 13.81 11.05
N LYS A 26 -2.44 14.39 11.44
CA LYS A 26 -3.73 14.16 10.79
C LYS A 26 -3.68 14.36 9.27
N ASP A 27 -2.87 15.32 8.80
CA ASP A 27 -2.75 15.69 7.39
C ASP A 27 -1.92 14.67 6.58
N ASP A 28 -1.12 13.82 7.25
CA ASP A 28 -0.36 12.72 6.62
C ASP A 28 -1.19 11.43 6.47
N ILE A 29 -2.37 11.35 7.10
CA ILE A 29 -3.15 10.13 7.26
C ILE A 29 -4.40 10.22 6.37
N PRO A 30 -4.36 9.72 5.12
CA PRO A 30 -5.51 9.85 4.23
C PRO A 30 -6.69 9.02 4.73
N GLY A 31 -7.88 9.59 4.66
CA GLY A 31 -9.10 9.00 5.23
C GLY A 31 -9.31 9.30 6.71
N LEU A 32 -8.43 10.08 7.34
CA LEU A 32 -8.67 10.71 8.63
C LEU A 32 -9.06 12.18 8.44
N LYS A 33 -10.11 12.61 9.14
CA LYS A 33 -10.44 14.03 9.35
C LYS A 33 -10.50 14.33 10.84
N TYR A 34 -10.16 15.56 11.21
CA TYR A 34 -10.29 16.06 12.57
C TYR A 34 -11.05 17.38 12.55
N GLU A 35 -12.32 17.34 12.94
CA GLU A 35 -13.27 18.46 12.82
C GLU A 35 -14.02 18.59 14.14
N ASN A 36 -14.26 19.82 14.61
CA ASN A 36 -15.00 20.10 15.85
C ASN A 36 -14.51 19.35 17.11
N GLY A 37 -13.21 19.01 17.15
CA GLY A 37 -12.63 18.28 18.27
C GLY A 37 -12.70 16.75 18.16
N GLU A 38 -13.36 16.22 17.13
CA GLU A 38 -13.61 14.79 16.92
C GLU A 38 -12.81 14.22 15.74
N PHE A 39 -12.52 12.92 15.82
CA PHE A 39 -11.88 12.18 14.74
C PHE A 39 -12.90 11.42 13.90
N TYR A 40 -12.79 11.56 12.58
CA TYR A 40 -13.55 10.77 11.61
C TYR A 40 -12.55 9.95 10.79
N ILE A 41 -12.43 8.67 11.09
CA ILE A 41 -11.40 7.77 10.52
C ILE A 41 -12.10 6.70 9.70
N LEU A 42 -11.92 6.70 8.38
CA LEU A 42 -12.51 5.68 7.52
C LEU A 42 -11.94 4.29 7.83
N GLU A 43 -12.79 3.27 7.79
CA GLU A 43 -12.36 1.87 7.86
C GLU A 43 -11.36 1.56 6.72
N GLY A 44 -10.26 0.90 7.08
CA GLY A 44 -9.12 0.65 6.18
C GLY A 44 -8.07 1.76 6.12
N THR A 45 -8.23 2.83 6.90
CA THR A 45 -7.16 3.82 7.07
C THR A 45 -5.92 3.19 7.70
N ARG A 46 -4.77 3.37 7.07
CA ARG A 46 -3.47 2.92 7.59
C ARG A 46 -2.63 4.05 8.12
N TYR A 47 -1.90 3.79 9.20
CA TYR A 47 -0.94 4.77 9.69
C TYR A 47 0.29 4.83 8.76
N PRO A 48 0.79 6.03 8.42
CA PRO A 48 1.87 6.20 7.46
C PRO A 48 3.17 5.46 7.85
N SER A 49 3.80 4.81 6.87
CA SER A 49 5.14 4.22 7.05
C SER A 49 6.15 5.29 7.51
N ARG A 50 7.06 4.92 8.42
CA ARG A 50 8.10 5.80 8.98
C ARG A 50 9.49 5.52 8.40
N ASP A 51 9.62 4.52 7.56
CA ASP A 51 10.91 4.06 7.07
C ASP A 51 11.47 5.07 6.05
N ASN A 52 12.74 5.43 6.24
CA ASN A 52 13.50 6.19 5.26
C ASN A 52 14.11 5.22 4.24
N TYR A 53 13.35 4.91 3.21
CA TYR A 53 13.80 3.99 2.17
C TYR A 53 14.84 4.65 1.24
N LYS A 54 15.93 3.92 0.95
CA LYS A 54 16.83 4.26 -0.15
C LYS A 54 16.15 3.86 -1.46
N LEU A 55 15.66 4.84 -2.22
CA LEU A 55 14.93 4.65 -3.47
C LEU A 55 15.82 5.05 -4.65
N GLU A 56 16.58 4.12 -5.21
CA GLU A 56 17.48 4.39 -6.33
C GLU A 56 16.74 4.19 -7.65
N ASN A 57 15.98 3.10 -7.78
CA ASN A 57 15.34 2.71 -9.03
C ASN A 57 13.88 2.22 -8.85
N ALA A 58 13.25 1.81 -9.94
CA ALA A 58 11.86 1.32 -9.92
C ALA A 58 11.70 0.00 -9.14
N ALA A 59 12.73 -0.85 -9.13
CA ALA A 59 12.69 -2.12 -8.42
C ALA A 59 12.69 -1.92 -6.89
N ASP A 60 13.48 -0.95 -6.40
CA ASP A 60 13.43 -0.54 -4.98
C ASP A 60 12.04 -0.07 -4.58
N ARG A 61 11.41 0.77 -5.43
CA ARG A 61 10.07 1.31 -5.17
C ARG A 61 9.00 0.22 -5.11
N ARG A 62 9.06 -0.77 -6.01
CA ARG A 62 8.18 -1.94 -5.98
C ARG A 62 8.33 -2.75 -4.69
N TYR A 63 9.58 -3.01 -4.29
CA TYR A 63 9.87 -3.71 -3.02
C TYR A 63 9.32 -2.94 -1.82
N VAL A 64 9.57 -1.64 -1.76
CA VAL A 64 9.11 -0.77 -0.67
C VAL A 64 7.57 -0.70 -0.62
N LEU A 65 6.92 -0.58 -1.78
CA LEU A 65 5.46 -0.58 -1.87
C LEU A 65 4.87 -1.89 -1.33
N LEU A 66 5.41 -3.04 -1.78
CA LEU A 66 4.98 -4.36 -1.31
C LEU A 66 5.21 -4.53 0.19
N LYS A 67 6.39 -4.13 0.69
CA LYS A 67 6.73 -4.18 2.12
C LYS A 67 5.76 -3.35 2.96
N ALA A 68 5.48 -2.10 2.55
CA ALA A 68 4.55 -1.24 3.27
C ALA A 68 3.12 -1.81 3.28
N ILE A 69 2.68 -2.43 2.18
CA ILE A 69 1.38 -3.11 2.10
C ILE A 69 1.32 -4.31 3.06
N SER A 70 2.36 -5.15 3.10
CA SER A 70 2.50 -6.29 4.04
C SER A 70 2.50 -5.84 5.50
N GLU A 71 3.17 -4.73 5.81
CA GLU A 71 3.25 -4.18 7.17
C GLU A 71 2.00 -3.37 7.58
N TYR A 72 0.93 -3.38 6.76
CA TYR A 72 -0.29 -2.60 6.96
C TYR A 72 0.00 -1.10 7.18
N ARG A 73 1.00 -0.55 6.47
CA ARG A 73 1.37 0.87 6.53
C ARG A 73 0.89 1.63 5.30
N TYR A 74 0.53 2.89 5.52
CA TYR A 74 0.19 3.79 4.41
C TYR A 74 1.47 4.30 3.71
N ILE A 75 1.47 4.14 2.39
CA ILE A 75 2.44 4.71 1.46
C ILE A 75 1.74 5.14 0.17
N ASP A 76 2.31 6.13 -0.51
CA ASP A 76 1.75 6.71 -1.72
C ASP A 76 2.83 7.19 -2.70
N HIS A 77 2.40 7.80 -3.80
CA HIS A 77 3.26 8.34 -4.85
C HIS A 77 4.27 9.38 -4.35
N VAL A 78 3.88 10.28 -3.42
CA VAL A 78 4.79 11.31 -2.89
C VAL A 78 5.92 10.64 -2.13
N LYS A 79 5.61 9.69 -1.24
CA LYS A 79 6.64 8.96 -0.48
C LYS A 79 7.56 8.12 -1.35
N LEU A 80 7.05 7.58 -2.46
CA LEU A 80 7.86 6.82 -3.43
C LEU A 80 8.58 7.71 -4.46
N LYS A 81 8.43 9.04 -4.37
CA LYS A 81 9.03 10.01 -5.32
C LYS A 81 8.64 9.66 -6.76
N LEU A 82 7.36 9.47 -6.99
CA LEU A 82 6.76 9.12 -8.27
C LEU A 82 5.65 10.12 -8.63
N TYR A 83 5.42 10.31 -9.92
CA TYR A 83 4.14 10.86 -10.37
C TYR A 83 3.01 9.88 -10.06
N LYS A 84 1.80 10.41 -9.86
CA LYS A 84 0.62 9.59 -9.51
C LYS A 84 0.37 8.45 -10.51
N GLN A 85 0.48 8.73 -11.81
CA GLN A 85 0.33 7.71 -12.86
C GLN A 85 1.33 6.56 -12.71
N GLN A 86 2.60 6.86 -12.45
CA GLN A 86 3.65 5.84 -12.28
C GLN A 86 3.41 4.99 -11.03
N PHE A 87 2.88 5.58 -9.96
CA PHE A 87 2.48 4.84 -8.76
C PHE A 87 1.32 3.89 -9.04
N ASP A 88 0.32 4.34 -9.80
CA ASP A 88 -0.84 3.52 -10.15
C ASP A 88 -0.45 2.36 -11.08
N ASP A 89 0.45 2.61 -12.02
CA ASP A 89 0.98 1.54 -12.88
C ASP A 89 1.81 0.52 -12.08
N MET A 90 2.56 0.97 -11.07
CA MET A 90 3.28 0.08 -10.16
C MET A 90 2.35 -0.80 -9.31
N LEU A 91 1.20 -0.27 -8.88
CA LEU A 91 0.17 -1.08 -8.22
C LEU A 91 -0.41 -2.14 -9.17
N LYS A 92 -0.70 -1.77 -10.42
CA LYS A 92 -1.19 -2.71 -11.45
C LYS A 92 -0.17 -3.82 -11.75
N GLU A 93 1.11 -3.49 -11.80
CA GLU A 93 2.20 -4.47 -11.96
C GLU A 93 2.19 -5.49 -10.81
N LEU A 94 2.11 -5.03 -9.56
CA LEU A 94 2.08 -5.92 -8.39
C LEU A 94 0.80 -6.77 -8.32
N LEU A 95 -0.35 -6.22 -8.73
CA LEU A 95 -1.61 -6.96 -8.89
C LEU A 95 -1.47 -8.05 -9.95
N SER A 96 -0.95 -7.70 -11.12
CA SER A 96 -0.75 -8.64 -12.25
C SER A 96 0.25 -9.73 -11.91
N ALA A 97 1.23 -9.43 -11.06
CA ALA A 97 2.18 -10.40 -10.50
C ALA A 97 1.57 -11.29 -9.39
N GLY A 98 0.34 -11.01 -8.95
CA GLY A 98 -0.32 -11.74 -7.85
C GLY A 98 0.30 -11.50 -6.47
N LEU A 99 1.10 -10.44 -6.30
CA LEU A 99 1.80 -10.13 -5.05
C LEU A 99 0.93 -9.35 -4.07
N ILE A 100 -0.03 -8.60 -4.59
CA ILE A 100 -1.06 -7.90 -3.82
C ILE A 100 -2.45 -8.21 -4.39
N LYS A 101 -3.49 -7.91 -3.62
CA LYS A 101 -4.89 -8.01 -4.03
C LYS A 101 -5.67 -6.79 -3.55
N GLU A 102 -6.73 -6.43 -4.25
CA GLU A 102 -7.68 -5.43 -3.75
C GLU A 102 -8.38 -5.95 -2.48
N ASN A 103 -8.48 -5.09 -1.47
CA ASN A 103 -9.25 -5.39 -0.27
C ASN A 103 -10.68 -4.85 -0.40
N LYS A 104 -11.54 -5.15 0.57
CA LYS A 104 -12.95 -4.71 0.59
C LYS A 104 -13.21 -3.53 1.53
N LEU A 105 -12.14 -2.84 1.97
CA LEU A 105 -12.23 -1.74 2.92
C LEU A 105 -12.62 -0.42 2.22
N TYR A 106 -13.14 0.54 2.97
CA TYR A 106 -13.69 1.78 2.42
C TYR A 106 -12.62 2.78 1.99
N ASN A 107 -11.49 2.82 2.68
CA ASN A 107 -10.39 3.70 2.34
C ASN A 107 -9.55 3.13 1.18
N LYS A 108 -9.71 3.68 -0.03
CA LYS A 108 -8.96 3.30 -1.23
C LYS A 108 -7.77 4.22 -1.54
N TYR A 109 -7.37 5.11 -0.63
CA TYR A 109 -6.28 6.05 -0.90
C TYR A 109 -4.92 5.33 -0.96
N GLY A 110 -4.24 5.45 -2.10
CA GLY A 110 -2.89 4.90 -2.29
C GLY A 110 -2.84 3.39 -2.01
N ALA A 111 -1.90 2.97 -1.18
CA ALA A 111 -1.75 1.57 -0.79
C ALA A 111 -2.84 1.01 0.14
N ASN A 112 -3.74 1.86 0.69
CA ASN A 112 -4.78 1.40 1.62
C ASN A 112 -5.80 0.45 0.96
N GLY A 113 -5.97 0.54 -0.35
CA GLY A 113 -6.89 -0.30 -1.10
C GLY A 113 -6.43 -1.75 -1.30
N TYR A 114 -5.22 -2.09 -0.86
CA TYR A 114 -4.57 -3.36 -1.20
C TYR A 114 -4.05 -4.09 0.03
N ASP A 115 -4.15 -5.43 -0.01
CA ASP A 115 -3.53 -6.33 0.95
C ASP A 115 -2.46 -7.17 0.28
N CYS A 116 -1.44 -7.57 1.04
CA CYS A 116 -0.42 -8.49 0.58
C CYS A 116 -1.01 -9.90 0.40
N THR A 117 -0.60 -10.61 -0.65
CA THR A 117 -0.96 -12.03 -0.81
C THR A 117 0.07 -12.91 -0.10
N ILE A 118 -0.25 -14.21 0.08
CA ILE A 118 0.72 -15.19 0.58
C ILE A 118 1.97 -15.26 -0.32
N ALA A 119 1.80 -15.06 -1.64
CA ALA A 119 2.94 -15.01 -2.55
C ALA A 119 3.79 -13.76 -2.32
N GLY A 120 3.16 -12.61 -2.07
CA GLY A 120 3.84 -11.37 -1.69
C GLY A 120 4.65 -11.53 -0.39
N GLU A 121 4.04 -12.08 0.65
CA GLU A 121 4.70 -12.37 1.94
C GLU A 121 5.93 -13.27 1.74
N LYS A 122 5.79 -14.39 1.02
CA LYS A 122 6.91 -15.31 0.75
C LYS A 122 8.06 -14.66 -0.01
N VAL A 123 7.78 -13.66 -0.86
CA VAL A 123 8.82 -12.90 -1.56
C VAL A 123 9.53 -11.95 -0.59
N LEU A 124 8.81 -11.35 0.35
CA LEU A 124 9.38 -10.46 1.37
C LEU A 124 10.19 -11.20 2.44
N ASP A 125 9.92 -12.48 2.68
CA ASP A 125 10.72 -13.36 3.56
C ASP A 125 12.15 -13.60 3.03
N LEU A 126 12.39 -13.32 1.74
CA LEU A 126 13.72 -13.41 1.15
C LEU A 126 14.61 -12.24 1.58
N LYS A 127 15.93 -12.43 1.50
CA LYS A 127 16.88 -11.31 1.61
C LYS A 127 16.52 -10.23 0.60
N LYS A 128 16.57 -8.96 1.01
CA LYS A 128 16.13 -7.78 0.22
C LYS A 128 16.54 -7.85 -1.26
N ASP A 129 17.82 -8.08 -1.56
CA ASP A 129 18.31 -8.08 -2.93
C ASP A 129 17.73 -9.23 -3.77
N VAL A 130 17.45 -10.37 -3.13
CA VAL A 130 16.79 -11.51 -3.75
C VAL A 130 15.30 -11.23 -3.95
N ALA A 131 14.64 -10.62 -2.95
CA ALA A 131 13.25 -10.20 -3.05
C ALA A 131 13.05 -9.22 -4.22
N ILE A 132 13.92 -8.21 -4.34
CA ILE A 132 13.88 -7.22 -5.44
C ILE A 132 13.97 -7.92 -6.80
N LYS A 133 14.96 -8.81 -6.99
CA LYS A 133 15.09 -9.59 -8.23
C LYS A 133 13.82 -10.40 -8.51
N LYS A 134 13.28 -11.05 -7.47
CA LYS A 134 12.09 -11.88 -7.62
C LYS A 134 10.83 -11.10 -7.99
N ILE A 135 10.66 -9.91 -7.42
CA ILE A 135 9.56 -9.01 -7.76
C ILE A 135 9.66 -8.59 -9.23
N VAL A 136 10.86 -8.23 -9.71
CA VAL A 136 11.07 -7.85 -11.13
C VAL A 136 10.72 -8.99 -12.07
N GLU A 137 11.16 -10.22 -11.77
CA GLU A 137 10.80 -11.41 -12.56
C GLU A 137 9.28 -11.62 -12.62
N LEU A 138 8.60 -11.59 -11.47
CA LEU A 138 7.17 -11.85 -11.38
C LEU A 138 6.33 -10.75 -12.07
N VAL A 139 6.75 -9.49 -11.97
CA VAL A 139 6.14 -8.38 -12.71
C VAL A 139 6.32 -8.57 -14.21
N ALA A 140 7.51 -8.92 -14.69
CA ALA A 140 7.74 -9.16 -16.11
C ALA A 140 6.85 -10.30 -16.67
N VAL A 141 6.71 -11.39 -15.91
CA VAL A 141 5.81 -12.50 -16.26
C VAL A 141 4.34 -12.08 -16.25
N GLY A 142 3.90 -11.33 -15.22
CA GLY A 142 2.53 -10.84 -15.10
C GLY A 142 2.13 -9.92 -16.25
N VAL A 143 3.00 -8.97 -16.60
CA VAL A 143 2.80 -8.06 -17.75
C VAL A 143 2.75 -8.83 -19.06
N GLY A 144 3.66 -9.79 -19.27
CA GLY A 144 3.67 -10.62 -20.49
C GLY A 144 2.37 -11.42 -20.68
N LYS A 145 1.81 -11.99 -19.60
CA LYS A 145 0.52 -12.68 -19.64
C LYS A 145 -0.62 -11.73 -19.99
N ALA A 146 -0.68 -10.56 -19.37
CA ALA A 146 -1.74 -9.58 -19.63
C ALA A 146 -1.74 -9.11 -21.10
N ILE A 147 -0.55 -8.85 -21.67
CA ILE A 147 -0.41 -8.47 -23.08
C ILE A 147 -0.84 -9.64 -24.00
N GLY A 148 -0.42 -10.86 -23.71
CA GLY A 148 -0.79 -12.05 -24.49
C GLY A 148 -2.30 -12.27 -24.53
N SER A 149 -2.98 -12.18 -23.39
CA SER A 149 -4.44 -12.29 -23.30
C SER A 149 -5.15 -11.20 -24.11
N ALA A 150 -4.71 -9.95 -24.01
CA ALA A 150 -5.31 -8.83 -24.74
C ALA A 150 -5.15 -8.94 -26.28
N LEU A 151 -4.12 -9.62 -26.77
CA LEU A 151 -3.92 -9.89 -28.19
C LEU A 151 -4.73 -11.09 -28.70
N SER A 152 -5.01 -12.08 -27.84
CA SER A 152 -5.81 -13.26 -28.20
C SER A 152 -7.33 -13.04 -28.16
N GLU A 153 -7.79 -11.97 -27.50
CA GLU A 153 -9.22 -11.60 -27.43
C GLU A 153 -9.65 -10.64 -28.56
N LYS A 154 -8.78 -10.37 -29.54
CA LYS A 154 -9.08 -9.61 -30.77
C LYS A 154 -9.19 -10.54 -31.97
#